data_AF-A0A939JP27-F1
#
_entry.id   AF-A0A939JP27-F1
#
_cell.length_a   1.000
_cell.length_b   1.000
_cell.length_c   1.000
_cell.angle_alpha   90.00
_cell.angle_beta   90.00
_cell.angle_gamma   90.00
#
_symmetry.space_group_name_H-M   'P 1'
#
loop_
_entity.id
_entity.type
_entity.pdbx_description
1 polymer ?
#
loop_
_entity_poly.entity_id
_entity_poly.type
_entity_poly.pdbx_seq_one_letter_code
_entity_poly.pdbx_strand_id
1 'polypeptide(L)'
;MLQESSTALASLSAMEASRPESDPQGTVVPTTVDWDPWNEALSLVNVVADREIVEAAHALDEQLWRLHIMVRRGLTPEENWLDLQARVTAARADLILTARRRLSIAGDSLPRLSGRPAPDDPIWPPSHPGQR
;
A
#
# COMPACT_ATOMS: atom_id res chain seq x y z
N MET A 1 -26.33 26.61 -6.87
CA MET A 1 -25.48 25.56 -7.49
C MET A 1 -24.39 26.09 -8.43
N LEU A 2 -24.59 27.14 -9.26
CA LEU A 2 -23.51 27.62 -10.15
C LEU A 2 -22.33 28.34 -9.45
N GLN A 3 -22.56 28.95 -8.29
CA GLN A 3 -21.56 29.78 -7.61
C GLN A 3 -20.51 28.94 -6.84
N GLU A 4 -20.88 27.73 -6.43
CA GLU A 4 -20.00 26.79 -5.74
C GLU A 4 -19.00 26.12 -6.70
N SER A 5 -19.42 25.85 -7.94
CA SER A 5 -18.52 25.33 -8.98
C SER A 5 -17.45 26.34 -9.39
N SER A 6 -17.79 27.65 -9.42
CA SER A 6 -16.83 28.69 -9.78
C SER A 6 -15.78 28.95 -8.70
N THR A 7 -16.17 28.83 -7.43
CA THR A 7 -15.24 28.96 -6.29
C THR A 7 -14.32 27.75 -6.19
N ALA A 8 -14.81 26.54 -6.48
CA ALA A 8 -13.98 25.35 -6.55
C ALA A 8 -12.92 25.44 -7.66
N LEU A 9 -13.28 25.93 -8.85
CA LEU A 9 -12.33 26.11 -9.95
C LEU A 9 -11.30 27.23 -9.68
N ALA A 10 -11.72 28.31 -9.00
CA ALA A 10 -10.80 29.37 -8.60
C ALA A 10 -9.81 28.89 -7.53
N SER A 11 -10.26 28.07 -6.56
CA SER A 11 -9.38 27.44 -5.58
C SER A 11 -8.39 26.47 -6.22
N LEU A 12 -8.84 25.69 -7.22
CA LEU A 12 -7.97 24.75 -7.94
C LEU A 12 -6.89 25.49 -8.73
N SER A 13 -7.26 26.56 -9.42
CA SER A 13 -6.34 27.39 -10.19
C SER A 13 -5.33 28.13 -9.30
N ALA A 14 -5.76 28.60 -8.11
CA ALA A 14 -4.86 29.20 -7.13
C ALA A 14 -3.87 28.18 -6.53
N MET A 15 -4.28 26.92 -6.34
CA MET A 15 -3.40 25.84 -5.90
C MET A 15 -2.39 25.44 -6.98
N GLU A 16 -2.79 25.39 -8.25
CA GLU A 16 -1.86 25.16 -9.37
C GLU A 16 -0.86 26.30 -9.53
N ALA A 17 -1.28 27.56 -9.38
CA ALA A 17 -0.40 28.73 -9.42
C ALA A 17 0.57 28.79 -8.22
N SER A 18 0.20 28.16 -7.10
CA SER A 18 1.04 28.03 -5.90
C SER A 18 1.87 26.75 -5.90
N ARG A 19 1.79 25.93 -6.96
CA ARG A 19 2.64 24.77 -7.12
C ARG A 19 4.07 25.29 -7.30
N PRO A 20 5.00 24.98 -6.39
CA PRO A 20 6.38 25.38 -6.57
C PRO A 20 6.86 24.83 -7.91
N GLU A 21 7.47 25.72 -8.69
CA GLU A 21 8.17 25.41 -9.93
C GLU A 21 9.04 24.19 -9.65
N SER A 22 8.85 23.15 -10.46
CA SER A 22 9.46 21.83 -10.31
C SER A 22 10.82 21.92 -9.64
N ASP A 23 10.89 21.46 -8.39
CA ASP A 23 12.15 21.34 -7.65
C ASP A 23 13.16 20.68 -8.58
N PRO A 24 14.37 21.27 -8.77
CA PRO A 24 15.38 20.64 -9.60
C PRO A 24 15.56 19.21 -9.09
N GLN A 25 15.44 18.21 -9.99
CA GLN A 25 15.67 16.81 -9.64
C GLN A 25 16.94 16.70 -8.77
N GLY A 26 16.75 16.45 -7.47
CA GLY A 26 17.84 16.53 -6.50
C GLY A 26 17.46 17.07 -5.12
N THR A 27 16.31 17.73 -4.95
CA THR A 27 15.85 18.12 -3.61
C THR A 27 15.38 16.88 -2.84
N VAL A 28 16.25 16.36 -1.97
CA VAL A 28 15.95 15.23 -1.08
C VAL A 28 14.84 15.68 -0.12
N VAL A 29 13.59 15.37 -0.45
CA VAL A 29 12.49 15.54 0.50
C VAL A 29 12.73 14.57 1.66
N PRO A 30 12.87 15.04 2.91
CA PRO A 30 12.95 14.16 4.06
C PRO A 30 11.66 13.34 4.12
N THR A 31 11.76 12.03 3.93
CA THR A 31 10.63 11.15 4.19
C THR A 31 10.49 11.07 5.71
N THR A 32 9.35 11.52 6.23
CA THR A 32 9.01 11.54 7.66
C THR A 32 8.68 10.15 8.23
N VAL A 33 9.06 9.08 7.52
CA VAL A 33 8.73 7.71 7.90
C VAL A 33 9.68 7.29 9.02
N ASP A 34 9.11 7.06 10.20
CA ASP A 34 9.79 6.39 11.30
C ASP A 34 9.82 4.88 11.02
N TRP A 35 11.03 4.33 10.92
CA TRP A 35 11.28 2.92 10.62
C TRP A 35 11.54 2.07 11.87
N ASP A 36 11.69 2.70 13.04
CA ASP A 36 12.07 1.98 14.27
C ASP A 36 11.07 0.86 14.64
N PRO A 37 9.74 1.07 14.57
CA PRO A 37 8.79 0.00 14.86
C PRO A 37 8.91 -1.21 13.92
N TRP A 38 9.23 -0.96 12.66
CA TRP A 38 9.44 -2.03 11.67
C TRP A 38 10.73 -2.78 11.93
N ASN A 39 11.83 -2.06 12.20
CA ASN A 39 13.13 -2.64 12.50
C ASN A 39 13.09 -3.52 13.76
N GLU A 40 12.37 -3.07 14.79
CA GLU A 40 12.16 -3.86 16.02
C GLU A 40 11.37 -5.13 15.72
N ALA A 41 10.26 -5.03 14.98
CA ALA A 41 9.44 -6.18 14.62
C ALA A 41 10.23 -7.20 13.76
N LEU A 42 10.99 -6.73 12.76
CA LEU A 42 11.83 -7.59 11.92
C LEU A 42 12.92 -8.27 12.75
N SER A 43 13.52 -7.57 13.70
CA SER A 43 14.51 -8.13 14.64
C SER A 43 13.89 -9.23 15.50
N LEU A 44 12.68 -9.02 16.01
CA LEU A 44 11.96 -10.05 16.76
C LEU A 44 11.66 -11.28 15.89
N VAL A 45 11.13 -11.08 14.69
CA VAL A 45 10.83 -12.16 13.72
C VAL A 45 12.08 -12.99 13.42
N ASN A 46 13.23 -12.36 13.22
CA ASN A 46 14.51 -13.05 12.98
C ASN A 46 14.91 -13.99 14.13
N VAL A 47 14.48 -13.72 15.36
CA VAL A 47 14.83 -14.50 16.55
C VAL A 47 13.81 -15.61 16.83
N VAL A 48 12.51 -15.32 16.64
CA VAL A 48 11.44 -16.19 17.15
C VAL A 48 10.69 -16.99 16.08
N ALA A 49 10.79 -16.63 14.80
CA ALA A 49 9.97 -17.21 13.75
C ALA A 49 10.66 -18.36 13.00
N ASP A 50 9.87 -19.22 12.35
CA ASP A 50 10.37 -20.22 11.41
C ASP A 50 11.09 -19.56 10.23
N ARG A 51 12.08 -20.27 9.67
CA ARG A 51 12.91 -19.77 8.56
C ARG A 51 12.07 -19.23 7.39
N GLU A 52 10.99 -19.89 7.00
CA GLU A 52 10.18 -19.42 5.87
C GLU A 52 9.45 -18.11 6.18
N ILE A 53 9.04 -17.90 7.43
CA ILE A 53 8.44 -16.63 7.86
C ILE A 53 9.50 -15.53 7.82
N VAL A 54 10.71 -15.82 8.29
CA VAL A 54 11.84 -14.88 8.23
C VAL A 54 12.14 -14.50 6.79
N GLU A 55 12.28 -15.47 5.89
CA GLU A 55 12.54 -15.22 4.45
C GLU A 55 11.45 -14.34 3.81
N ALA A 56 10.17 -14.63 4.08
CA ALA A 56 9.06 -13.82 3.58
C ALA A 56 9.04 -12.39 4.17
N ALA A 57 9.47 -12.21 5.43
CA ALA A 57 9.57 -10.90 6.07
C ALA A 57 10.68 -10.06 5.44
N HIS A 58 11.84 -10.65 5.14
CA HIS A 58 12.93 -10.00 4.42
C HIS A 58 12.56 -9.65 2.97
N ALA A 59 11.77 -10.48 2.30
CA ALA A 59 11.27 -10.16 0.97
C ALA A 59 10.37 -8.90 0.97
N LEU A 60 9.55 -8.72 2.02
CA LEU A 60 8.78 -7.50 2.22
C LEU A 60 9.68 -6.31 2.55
N ASP A 61 10.63 -6.46 3.47
CA ASP A 61 11.62 -5.43 3.83
C ASP A 61 12.35 -4.89 2.60
N GLU A 62 12.79 -5.78 1.70
CA GLU A 62 13.45 -5.39 0.47
C GLU A 62 12.56 -4.50 -0.42
N GLN A 63 11.27 -4.82 -0.58
CA GLN A 63 10.36 -3.98 -1.38
C GLN A 63 10.11 -2.62 -0.71
N LEU A 64 10.00 -2.59 0.62
CA LEU A 64 9.84 -1.35 1.38
C LEU A 64 11.07 -0.44 1.24
N TRP A 65 12.29 -1.00 1.32
CA TRP A 65 13.52 -0.24 1.13
C TRP A 65 13.68 0.29 -0.29
N ARG A 66 13.39 -0.53 -1.30
CA ARG A 66 13.42 -0.09 -2.71
C ARG A 66 12.47 1.10 -2.91
N LEU A 67 11.25 1.01 -2.39
CA LEU A 67 10.28 2.09 -2.45
C LEU A 67 10.80 3.34 -1.72
N HIS A 68 11.29 3.19 -0.49
CA HIS A 68 11.81 4.30 0.32
C HIS A 68 12.96 5.04 -0.39
N ILE A 69 13.91 4.32 -0.98
CA ILE A 69 15.03 4.90 -1.73
C ILE A 69 14.52 5.68 -2.95
N MET A 70 13.54 5.14 -3.69
CA MET A 70 12.96 5.83 -4.85
C MET A 70 12.27 7.12 -4.44
N VAL A 71 11.45 7.09 -3.39
CA VAL A 71 10.77 8.28 -2.86
C VAL A 71 11.79 9.32 -2.37
N ARG A 72 12.80 8.91 -1.59
CA ARG A 72 13.85 9.82 -1.11
C ARG A 72 14.65 10.50 -2.21
N ARG A 73 14.79 9.85 -3.37
CA ARG A 73 15.50 10.39 -4.53
C ARG A 73 14.59 11.22 -5.45
N GLY A 74 13.31 11.38 -5.11
CA GLY A 74 12.33 12.03 -5.98
C GLY A 74 12.06 11.27 -7.28
N LEU A 75 12.37 9.96 -7.33
CA LEU A 75 12.31 9.13 -8.53
C LEU A 75 10.94 8.46 -8.71
N THR A 76 9.85 9.16 -8.38
CA THR A 76 8.49 8.67 -8.60
C THR A 76 7.86 9.38 -9.80
N PRO A 77 8.03 8.88 -11.04
CA PRO A 77 7.05 9.19 -12.08
C PRO A 77 5.72 8.62 -11.60
N GLU A 78 4.66 9.43 -11.59
CA GLU A 78 3.29 9.01 -11.26
C GLU A 78 2.88 7.73 -12.03
N GLU A 79 3.48 7.50 -13.20
CA GLU A 79 3.31 6.31 -14.05
C GLU A 79 3.74 4.98 -13.40
N ASN A 80 4.69 4.98 -12.46
CA ASN A 80 5.23 3.74 -11.86
C ASN A 80 4.79 3.46 -10.42
N TRP A 81 4.01 4.36 -9.82
CA TRP A 81 3.57 4.23 -8.43
C TRP A 81 2.75 2.95 -8.19
N LEU A 82 1.83 2.63 -9.12
CA LEU A 82 0.96 1.46 -9.00
C LEU A 82 1.75 0.15 -9.00
N ASP A 83 2.79 0.05 -9.82
CA ASP A 83 3.63 -1.15 -9.89
C ASP A 83 4.45 -1.34 -8.62
N LEU A 84 4.99 -0.25 -8.06
CA LEU A 84 5.72 -0.28 -6.80
C LEU A 84 4.80 -0.69 -5.64
N GLN A 85 3.62 -0.09 -5.57
CA GLN A 85 2.59 -0.44 -4.58
C GLN A 85 2.15 -1.90 -4.73
N ALA A 86 1.98 -2.39 -5.96
CA ALA A 86 1.61 -3.77 -6.24
C ALA A 86 2.67 -4.75 -5.73
N ARG A 87 3.97 -4.46 -5.91
CA ARG A 87 5.07 -5.30 -5.39
C ARG A 87 5.09 -5.38 -3.87
N VAL A 88 4.94 -4.25 -3.17
CA VAL A 88 4.85 -4.23 -1.70
C VAL A 88 3.61 -5.00 -1.22
N THR A 89 2.48 -4.81 -1.90
CA THR A 89 1.22 -5.49 -1.56
C THR A 89 1.34 -7.00 -1.75
N ALA A 90 1.97 -7.44 -2.83
CA ALA A 90 2.22 -8.85 -3.11
C ALA A 90 3.15 -9.48 -2.05
N ALA A 91 4.27 -8.84 -1.72
CA ALA A 91 5.19 -9.32 -0.68
C ALA A 91 4.53 -9.39 0.70
N ARG A 92 3.69 -8.41 1.05
CA ARG A 92 2.90 -8.43 2.28
C ARG A 92 1.92 -9.60 2.31
N ALA A 93 1.22 -9.85 1.21
CA ALA A 93 0.28 -10.97 1.13
C ALA A 93 1.00 -12.32 1.29
N ASP A 94 2.18 -12.46 0.68
CA ASP A 94 3.01 -13.66 0.79
C ASP A 94 3.47 -13.91 2.23
N LEU A 95 3.98 -12.89 2.92
CA LEU A 95 4.33 -12.99 4.34
C LEU A 95 3.16 -13.46 5.20
N ILE A 96 1.96 -12.87 5.02
CA ILE A 96 0.76 -13.26 5.76
C ILE A 96 0.39 -14.72 5.50
N LEU A 97 0.43 -15.15 4.24
CA LEU A 97 0.08 -16.53 3.86
C LEU A 97 1.09 -17.54 4.41
N THR A 98 2.38 -17.22 4.35
CA THR A 98 3.47 -18.04 4.88
C THR A 98 3.39 -18.14 6.40
N ALA A 99 3.21 -17.01 7.09
CA ALA A 99 3.01 -17.00 8.54
C ALA A 99 1.80 -17.85 8.94
N ARG A 100 0.67 -17.73 8.23
CA ARG A 100 -0.50 -18.55 8.51
C ARG A 100 -0.22 -20.04 8.33
N ARG A 101 0.38 -20.43 7.21
CA ARG A 101 0.70 -21.83 6.91
C ARG A 101 1.62 -22.45 7.96
N ARG A 102 2.58 -21.67 8.45
CA ARG A 102 3.59 -22.11 9.41
C ARG A 102 3.11 -22.09 10.86
N LEU A 103 2.23 -21.15 11.23
CA LEU A 103 1.77 -20.98 12.61
C LEU A 103 0.43 -21.66 12.90
N SER A 104 -0.41 -21.94 11.89
CA SER A 104 -1.65 -22.70 12.10
C SER A 104 -1.36 -24.18 12.30
N ILE A 105 -1.52 -24.68 13.53
CA ILE A 105 -1.49 -26.12 13.84
C ILE A 105 -2.70 -26.85 13.18
N ALA A 106 -3.79 -26.14 12.91
CA ALA A 106 -4.89 -26.48 12.00
C ALA A 106 -5.69 -25.18 11.80
N GLY A 107 -6.12 -24.81 10.59
CA GLY A 107 -6.97 -23.61 10.46
C GLY A 107 -7.26 -23.18 9.03
N ASP A 108 -8.47 -23.52 8.57
CA ASP A 108 -9.14 -23.21 7.30
C ASP A 108 -8.68 -21.93 6.61
N SER A 109 -8.59 -21.91 5.28
CA SER A 109 -8.26 -20.72 4.47
C SER A 109 -9.04 -19.45 4.88
N LEU A 110 -8.38 -18.30 5.02
CA LEU A 110 -9.10 -17.04 5.22
C LEU A 110 -9.84 -16.66 3.94
N PRO A 111 -11.10 -16.19 4.03
CA PRO A 111 -11.72 -15.48 2.94
C PRO A 111 -10.90 -14.22 2.62
N ARG A 112 -10.80 -13.92 1.32
CA ARG A 112 -10.10 -12.75 0.81
C ARG A 112 -10.75 -11.49 1.40
N LEU A 113 -10.05 -10.81 2.30
CA LEU A 113 -10.43 -9.47 2.76
C LEU A 113 -10.07 -8.47 1.67
N SER A 114 -10.79 -8.50 0.55
CA SER A 114 -10.87 -7.31 -0.29
C SER A 114 -11.59 -6.25 0.53
N GLY A 115 -11.12 -5.01 0.57
CA GLY A 115 -11.92 -3.88 1.09
C GLY A 115 -13.22 -3.62 0.29
N ARG A 116 -13.63 -4.58 -0.55
CA ARG A 116 -14.95 -4.63 -1.15
C ARG A 116 -15.90 -5.29 -0.16
N PRO A 117 -17.06 -4.67 0.08
CA PRO A 117 -18.16 -5.27 0.81
C PRO A 117 -18.47 -6.68 0.31
N ALA A 118 -18.85 -7.58 1.23
CA ALA A 118 -19.15 -8.96 0.90
C ALA A 118 -20.27 -9.05 -0.16
N PRO A 119 -20.36 -10.12 -0.97
CA PRO A 119 -21.35 -10.21 -2.06
C PRO A 119 -22.81 -10.11 -1.59
N ASP A 120 -23.05 -10.41 -0.32
CA ASP A 120 -24.31 -10.32 0.42
C ASP A 120 -24.50 -8.98 1.16
N ASP A 121 -23.56 -8.04 1.04
CA ASP A 121 -23.69 -6.71 1.61
C ASP A 121 -24.79 -5.90 0.89
N PRO A 122 -25.68 -5.22 1.62
CA PRO A 122 -26.78 -4.43 1.07
C PRO A 122 -26.35 -3.27 0.16
N ILE A 123 -25.06 -2.92 0.12
CA ILE A 123 -24.51 -1.98 -0.86
C ILE A 123 -24.62 -2.51 -2.30
N TRP A 124 -24.65 -3.83 -2.49
CA TRP A 124 -24.86 -4.42 -3.81
C TRP A 124 -26.35 -4.44 -4.14
N PRO A 125 -26.75 -4.05 -5.37
CA PRO A 125 -28.14 -4.18 -5.79
C PRO A 125 -28.54 -5.67 -5.74
N PRO A 126 -29.77 -6.00 -5.31
CA PRO A 126 -30.23 -7.37 -5.28
C PRO A 126 -30.04 -7.98 -6.68
N SER A 127 -29.26 -9.06 -6.76
CA SER A 127 -29.04 -9.77 -8.00
C SER A 127 -30.40 -10.24 -8.52
N HIS A 128 -30.88 -9.65 -9.61
CA HIS A 128 -32.09 -10.12 -10.28
C HIS A 128 -31.86 -11.56 -10.76
N PRO A 129 -32.61 -12.55 -10.29
CA PRO A 129 -32.53 -13.89 -10.85
C PRO A 129 -33.31 -13.87 -12.17
N GLY A 130 -32.61 -13.59 -13.27
CA GLY A 130 -33.25 -13.57 -14.57
C GLY A 130 -32.42 -12.90 -15.65
N GLN A 131 -31.34 -13.55 -16.07
CA GLN A 131 -30.97 -13.63 -17.47
C GLN A 131 -29.93 -14.75 -17.65
N ARG A 132 -30.43 -15.86 -18.20
CA ARG A 132 -29.64 -16.90 -18.86
C ARG A 132 -29.27 -16.44 -20.26
#